data_AF-A0A251XNR2-F1
#
_entry.id   AF-A0A251XNR2-F1
#
_cell.length_a   1.000
_cell.length_b   1.000
_cell.length_c   1.000
_cell.angle_alpha   90.00
_cell.angle_beta   90.00
_cell.angle_gamma   90.00
#
_symmetry.space_group_name_H-M   'P 1'
#
loop_
_entity.id
_entity.type
_entity.pdbx_description
1 polymer ?
#
loop_
_entity_poly.entity_id
_entity_poly.type
_entity_poly.pdbx_seq_one_letter_code
_entity_poly.pdbx_strand_id
1 'polypeptide(L)'
;MSRAMRGSTSRPSLGLVGATGAVALATLLALGGLAPLAAHAADVVLARASGVEIIDIDGDTLTAPTPLAEWSAGAAVTRTAASTGDVLKLNTTRTTGLSSTAGPTGASSAIATGELTLRDRPAIVFSGLAVSCTPGGTPAVHVDRLTVGGVDVTADANATPGWSRDLPESVYGATRVIVGSTATGDDGSATTVGIDVEAEAGASEIWRVRAGSVTCAAAAAVPVPTPSASPTPAPTPVPDPDPTPAPGPTPAPDPSPAPAPGRVATGVTVTAPDGTRVIDGQPRVDGLDRSATADSLTASDGSPEHAASVHVETGADGTTTVGVGSFEQLPGSPADPLAEYRWTAFRVYGLTATIMPSGAVSTEFADPGSAVFVDGRWIDTTTDLYTGVDEQGAPRVTVAFGERETAADGTVTVTAVHYRDLTGAHPDVRLGTVVVPPAPGRSWARTASASPRPTARCSSRRSRPRPSRHRMRRRTP
;
A
#
# COMPACT_ATOMS: atom_id res chain seq x y z
N MET A 1 6.10 -10.35 -67.03
CA MET A 1 5.64 -9.00 -67.41
C MET A 1 5.82 -8.13 -66.17
N SER A 2 6.95 -7.43 -65.94
CA SER A 2 7.34 -6.12 -66.53
C SER A 2 6.24 -5.08 -66.31
N ARG A 3 6.38 -3.90 -65.70
CA ARG A 3 7.48 -2.94 -65.37
C ARG A 3 6.86 -2.00 -64.28
N ALA A 4 7.55 -1.53 -63.24
CA ALA A 4 8.75 -0.68 -63.12
C ALA A 4 8.53 0.82 -63.40
N MET A 5 9.16 1.63 -62.51
CA MET A 5 9.70 3.00 -62.65
C MET A 5 8.94 4.08 -61.86
N ARG A 6 9.58 5.07 -61.21
CA ARG A 6 10.94 5.35 -60.69
C ARG A 6 10.84 6.81 -60.18
N GLY A 7 11.65 7.19 -59.19
CA GLY A 7 11.79 8.60 -58.80
C GLY A 7 12.78 8.81 -57.67
N SER A 8 14.06 8.59 -57.97
CA SER A 8 15.23 8.91 -57.14
C SER A 8 15.76 10.28 -57.53
N THR A 9 16.32 11.03 -56.56
CA THR A 9 17.55 11.88 -56.60
C THR A 9 17.50 12.85 -55.40
N SER A 10 18.55 13.26 -54.69
CA SER A 10 19.99 13.00 -54.69
C SER A 10 20.57 13.84 -53.54
N ARG A 11 21.55 13.31 -52.79
CA ARG A 11 22.48 14.11 -51.97
C ARG A 11 23.43 14.91 -52.87
N PRO A 12 24.09 15.95 -52.34
CA PRO A 12 25.53 15.78 -52.11
C PRO A 12 26.06 16.35 -50.79
N SER A 13 27.26 15.87 -50.48
CA SER A 13 28.21 16.13 -49.39
C SER A 13 29.08 17.39 -49.60
N LEU A 14 29.97 17.64 -48.61
CA LEU A 14 31.03 18.68 -48.46
C LEU A 14 30.59 19.86 -47.56
N GLY A 15 31.36 20.34 -46.58
CA GLY A 15 32.75 20.08 -46.23
C GLY A 15 33.17 20.85 -44.96
N LEU A 16 34.44 20.64 -44.63
CA LEU A 16 35.20 20.94 -43.43
C LEU A 16 35.46 22.45 -43.14
N VAL A 17 35.86 22.72 -41.88
CA VAL A 17 36.71 23.82 -41.35
C VAL A 17 36.04 25.08 -40.81
N GLY A 18 36.39 25.44 -39.57
CA GLY A 18 36.23 26.80 -39.05
C GLY A 18 36.42 26.92 -37.54
N ALA A 19 37.65 26.78 -37.05
CA ALA A 19 38.04 27.20 -35.71
C ALA A 19 37.89 28.72 -35.53
N THR A 20 37.44 29.17 -34.36
CA THR A 20 37.97 30.31 -33.57
C THR A 20 37.01 30.65 -32.43
N GLY A 21 37.53 30.85 -31.22
CA GLY A 21 36.87 31.67 -30.21
C GLY A 21 36.98 31.19 -28.77
N ALA A 22 38.15 31.43 -28.16
CA ALA A 22 38.31 32.08 -26.84
C ALA A 22 39.38 31.38 -25.98
N VAL A 23 40.57 31.97 -26.04
CA VAL A 23 41.61 31.86 -25.02
C VAL A 23 41.17 32.67 -23.79
N ALA A 24 41.42 32.11 -22.60
CA ALA A 24 41.93 32.79 -21.38
C ALA A 24 41.19 32.36 -20.09
N LEU A 25 41.69 31.34 -19.39
CA LEU A 25 42.42 31.50 -18.13
C LEU A 25 42.84 30.10 -17.59
N ALA A 26 44.10 29.73 -17.81
CA ALA A 26 44.85 28.97 -16.82
C ALA A 26 45.30 30.01 -15.76
N THR A 27 45.23 29.81 -14.45
CA THR A 27 45.87 28.78 -13.64
C THR A 27 45.42 28.96 -12.18
N LEU A 28 45.00 27.88 -11.51
CA LEU A 28 45.29 27.63 -10.09
C LEU A 28 44.97 26.16 -9.79
N LEU A 29 45.92 25.30 -10.14
CA LEU A 29 46.04 23.95 -9.58
C LEU A 29 46.80 24.08 -8.26
N ALA A 30 46.15 23.80 -7.14
CA ALA A 30 46.75 23.09 -6.02
C ALA A 30 45.68 22.75 -4.97
N LEU A 31 45.63 21.45 -4.63
CA LEU A 31 45.08 20.86 -3.40
C LEU A 31 43.56 20.74 -3.30
N GLY A 32 43.06 19.60 -3.78
CA GLY A 32 41.70 19.13 -3.51
C GLY A 32 41.36 17.99 -4.44
N GLY A 33 41.72 16.77 -4.05
CA GLY A 33 41.30 15.55 -4.74
C GLY A 33 39.78 15.39 -4.61
N LEU A 34 39.04 15.92 -5.57
CA LEU A 34 37.69 15.45 -5.85
C LEU A 34 37.85 14.32 -6.86
N ALA A 35 37.97 13.10 -6.35
CA ALA A 35 37.61 11.94 -7.13
C ALA A 35 36.22 12.21 -7.72
N PRO A 36 35.98 12.00 -9.03
CA PRO A 36 34.61 11.98 -9.50
C PRO A 36 33.91 10.93 -8.66
N LEU A 37 32.83 11.32 -7.97
CA LEU A 37 31.88 10.37 -7.40
C LEU A 37 31.51 9.45 -8.56
N ALA A 38 32.14 8.27 -8.60
CA ALA A 38 31.67 7.20 -9.44
C ALA A 38 30.22 7.01 -9.02
N ALA A 39 29.30 7.32 -9.92
CA ALA A 39 27.98 6.72 -9.87
C ALA A 39 28.25 5.24 -9.62
N HIS A 40 27.85 4.74 -8.45
CA HIS A 40 27.93 3.33 -8.18
C HIS A 40 27.09 2.70 -9.27
N ALA A 41 27.73 2.09 -10.26
CA ALA A 41 27.03 1.20 -11.18
C ALA A 41 26.30 0.23 -10.27
N ALA A 42 24.97 0.17 -10.37
CA ALA A 42 24.21 -0.85 -9.67
C ALA A 42 24.91 -2.18 -9.99
N ASP A 43 25.39 -2.86 -8.95
CA ASP A 43 26.09 -4.14 -9.11
C ASP A 43 25.18 -5.06 -9.93
N VAL A 44 25.62 -5.41 -11.14
CA VAL A 44 24.84 -6.27 -12.03
C VAL A 44 24.73 -7.64 -11.36
N VAL A 45 23.51 -8.08 -11.07
CA VAL A 45 23.25 -9.40 -10.48
C VAL A 45 23.63 -10.47 -11.52
N LEU A 46 24.66 -11.27 -11.23
CA LEU A 46 25.20 -12.28 -12.15
C LEU A 46 24.60 -13.67 -11.91
N ALA A 47 24.14 -13.92 -10.69
CA ALA A 47 23.44 -15.14 -10.31
C ALA A 47 22.31 -14.81 -9.32
N ARG A 48 21.15 -15.42 -9.52
CA ARG A 48 19.97 -15.27 -8.67
C ARG A 48 19.33 -16.63 -8.46
N ALA A 49 18.89 -16.93 -7.25
CA ALA A 49 18.06 -18.08 -6.94
C ALA A 49 16.93 -17.67 -6.00
N SER A 50 15.74 -18.19 -6.22
CA SER A 50 14.62 -18.03 -5.30
C SER A 50 13.84 -19.31 -5.07
N GLY A 51 13.20 -19.40 -3.90
CA GLY A 51 12.31 -20.48 -3.52
C GLY A 51 10.97 -20.36 -4.23
N VAL A 52 9.97 -19.74 -3.61
CA VAL A 52 8.63 -19.58 -4.21
C VAL A 52 8.32 -18.11 -4.46
N GLU A 53 7.70 -17.82 -5.61
CA GLU A 53 7.10 -16.55 -5.97
C GLU A 53 5.65 -16.81 -6.40
N ILE A 54 4.71 -16.00 -5.90
CA ILE A 54 3.28 -16.11 -6.22
C ILE A 54 2.79 -14.74 -6.69
N ILE A 55 2.05 -14.74 -7.78
CA ILE A 55 1.59 -13.54 -8.48
C ILE A 55 0.06 -13.56 -8.54
N ASP A 56 -0.59 -12.47 -8.12
CA ASP A 56 -2.05 -12.32 -8.21
C ASP A 56 -2.51 -11.99 -9.63
N ILE A 57 -3.81 -12.12 -9.82
CA ILE A 57 -4.58 -11.86 -11.05
C ILE A 57 -4.16 -10.60 -11.83
N ASP A 58 -3.68 -9.56 -11.15
CA ASP A 58 -3.32 -8.27 -11.73
C ASP A 58 -1.83 -8.19 -12.15
N GLY A 59 -1.06 -9.24 -11.83
CA GLY A 59 0.37 -9.31 -12.09
C GLY A 59 1.22 -8.83 -10.92
N ASP A 60 0.61 -8.46 -9.80
CA ASP A 60 1.28 -8.04 -8.59
C ASP A 60 1.74 -9.24 -7.75
N THR A 61 2.72 -9.00 -6.88
CA THR A 61 3.38 -10.07 -6.13
C THR A 61 2.64 -10.35 -4.81
N LEU A 62 1.96 -11.50 -4.73
CA LEU A 62 1.35 -12.01 -3.48
C LEU A 62 2.37 -12.60 -2.52
N THR A 63 3.37 -13.30 -3.07
CA THR A 63 4.51 -13.79 -2.30
C THR A 63 5.76 -13.39 -3.04
N ALA A 64 6.52 -12.48 -2.44
CA ALA A 64 7.83 -12.12 -2.92
C ALA A 64 8.73 -13.37 -2.98
N PRO A 65 9.72 -13.41 -3.89
CA PRO A 65 10.62 -14.55 -4.01
C PRO A 65 11.20 -14.98 -2.65
N THR A 66 10.75 -16.12 -2.12
CA THR A 66 11.03 -16.53 -0.74
C THR A 66 11.64 -17.92 -0.69
N PRO A 67 12.88 -18.09 -0.16
CA PRO A 67 13.86 -17.03 0.07
C PRO A 67 14.43 -16.50 -1.27
N LEU A 68 15.01 -15.30 -1.27
CA LEU A 68 15.73 -14.73 -2.41
C LEU A 68 17.24 -14.65 -2.12
N ALA A 69 18.07 -15.26 -2.97
CA ALA A 69 19.52 -15.16 -2.96
C ALA A 69 20.01 -14.49 -4.26
N GLU A 70 20.78 -13.42 -4.11
CA GLU A 70 21.37 -12.66 -5.23
C GLU A 70 22.87 -12.53 -5.03
N TRP A 71 23.62 -12.64 -6.12
CA TRP A 71 25.07 -12.57 -6.12
C TRP A 71 25.57 -11.71 -7.28
N SER A 72 26.38 -10.70 -6.95
CA SER A 72 27.09 -9.84 -7.91
C SER A 72 28.61 -10.07 -7.86
N ALA A 73 29.17 -10.32 -6.67
CA ALA A 73 30.59 -10.59 -6.47
C ALA A 73 30.86 -11.29 -5.12
N GLY A 74 32.08 -11.85 -4.96
CA GLY A 74 32.55 -12.38 -3.68
C GLY A 74 32.07 -13.81 -3.37
N ALA A 75 31.88 -14.11 -2.08
CA ALA A 75 31.43 -15.42 -1.62
C ALA A 75 29.97 -15.71 -2.02
N ALA A 76 29.62 -16.99 -2.14
CA ALA A 76 28.24 -17.39 -2.43
C ALA A 76 27.28 -16.97 -1.30
N VAL A 77 26.07 -16.61 -1.69
CA VAL A 77 24.97 -16.22 -0.80
C VAL A 77 23.98 -17.38 -0.73
N THR A 78 23.73 -17.89 0.47
CA THR A 78 22.69 -18.90 0.74
C THR A 78 21.62 -18.32 1.65
N ARG A 79 20.35 -18.57 1.32
CA ARG A 79 19.18 -18.20 2.10
C ARG A 79 18.25 -19.39 2.24
N THR A 80 17.58 -19.48 3.37
CA THR A 80 16.65 -20.58 3.67
C THR A 80 15.35 -20.02 4.21
N ALA A 81 14.25 -20.75 3.96
CA ALA A 81 12.96 -20.53 4.60
C ALA A 81 12.38 -21.88 5.01
N ALA A 82 11.87 -21.97 6.24
CA ALA A 82 11.33 -23.22 6.76
C ALA A 82 10.07 -23.64 6.00
N SER A 83 9.19 -22.69 5.70
CA SER A 83 7.94 -22.92 4.97
C SER A 83 7.39 -21.65 4.34
N THR A 84 6.47 -21.82 3.39
CA THR A 84 5.51 -20.80 2.95
C THR A 84 4.12 -21.18 3.45
N GLY A 85 3.29 -20.18 3.73
CA GLY A 85 1.89 -20.36 4.16
C GLY A 85 0.91 -20.34 2.99
N ASP A 86 -0.35 -20.56 3.31
CA ASP A 86 -1.44 -20.29 2.36
C ASP A 86 -1.61 -18.78 2.26
N VAL A 87 -1.48 -18.24 1.05
CA VAL A 87 -1.65 -16.81 0.80
C VAL A 87 -3.11 -16.37 0.82
N LEU A 88 -4.01 -17.29 0.47
CA LEU A 88 -5.42 -17.01 0.22
C LEU A 88 -6.27 -18.17 0.71
N LYS A 89 -7.42 -17.85 1.31
CA LYS A 89 -8.23 -18.78 2.13
C LYS A 89 -8.75 -20.00 1.37
N LEU A 90 -8.94 -19.88 0.05
CA LEU A 90 -9.48 -20.94 -0.82
C LEU A 90 -8.39 -21.63 -1.65
N ASN A 91 -7.13 -21.31 -1.40
CA ASN A 91 -5.98 -21.92 -2.06
C ASN A 91 -5.13 -22.68 -1.05
N THR A 92 -4.36 -23.63 -1.57
CA THR A 92 -3.22 -24.19 -0.85
C THR A 92 -1.95 -23.78 -1.58
N THR A 93 -1.02 -23.10 -0.91
CA THR A 93 0.25 -22.64 -1.49
C THR A 93 1.43 -22.96 -0.58
N ARG A 94 1.35 -24.10 0.12
CA ARG A 94 2.30 -24.46 1.17
C ARG A 94 3.51 -25.15 0.59
N THR A 95 4.69 -24.69 0.95
CA THR A 95 5.96 -25.37 0.69
C THR A 95 6.79 -25.46 1.96
N THR A 96 7.72 -26.41 2.03
CA THR A 96 8.63 -26.56 3.18
C THR A 96 10.05 -26.88 2.74
N GLY A 97 11.02 -26.55 3.61
CA GLY A 97 12.43 -26.84 3.40
C GLY A 97 13.02 -26.13 2.18
N LEU A 98 12.82 -24.81 2.08
CA LEU A 98 13.29 -24.01 0.96
C LEU A 98 14.74 -23.56 1.19
N SER A 99 15.59 -23.71 0.18
CA SER A 99 16.98 -23.23 0.18
C SER A 99 17.33 -22.67 -1.19
N SER A 100 17.91 -21.47 -1.23
CA SER A 100 18.36 -20.83 -2.46
C SER A 100 19.79 -20.35 -2.29
N THR A 101 20.65 -20.66 -3.25
CA THR A 101 22.07 -20.29 -3.26
C THR A 101 22.42 -19.62 -4.58
N ALA A 102 23.12 -18.49 -4.54
CA ALA A 102 23.66 -17.80 -5.70
C ALA A 102 25.15 -17.51 -5.46
N GLY A 103 26.00 -17.76 -6.46
CA GLY A 103 27.44 -17.61 -6.31
C GLY A 103 28.21 -17.63 -7.63
N PRO A 104 29.55 -17.60 -7.56
CA PRO A 104 30.40 -17.49 -8.75
C PRO A 104 30.30 -18.69 -9.70
N THR A 105 29.87 -19.85 -9.20
CA THR A 105 29.70 -21.07 -9.99
C THR A 105 28.30 -21.22 -10.57
N GLY A 106 27.36 -20.32 -10.24
CA GLY A 106 25.97 -20.39 -10.66
C GLY A 106 24.99 -20.26 -9.49
N ALA A 107 23.76 -20.70 -9.73
CA ALA A 107 22.68 -20.59 -8.76
C ALA A 107 21.91 -21.92 -8.62
N SER A 108 21.38 -22.19 -7.43
CA SER A 108 20.56 -23.35 -7.15
C SER A 108 19.40 -23.02 -6.22
N SER A 109 18.26 -23.66 -6.44
CA SER A 109 17.08 -23.59 -5.57
C SER A 109 16.57 -25.00 -5.29
N ALA A 110 16.26 -25.29 -4.03
CA ALA A 110 15.74 -26.56 -3.57
C ALA A 110 14.52 -26.36 -2.67
N ILE A 111 13.49 -27.20 -2.86
CA ILE A 111 12.27 -27.20 -2.06
C ILE A 111 11.96 -28.66 -1.68
N ALA A 112 11.92 -28.94 -0.38
CA ALA A 112 11.74 -30.31 0.11
C ALA A 112 10.35 -30.86 -0.24
N THR A 113 9.28 -30.10 0.01
CA THR A 113 7.91 -30.48 -0.38
C THR A 113 7.08 -29.26 -0.72
N GLY A 114 6.03 -29.47 -1.53
CA GLY A 114 5.01 -28.46 -1.78
C GLY A 114 3.66 -29.05 -2.16
N GLU A 115 2.60 -28.34 -1.78
CA GLU A 115 1.22 -28.60 -2.16
C GLU A 115 0.62 -27.29 -2.68
N LEU A 116 0.32 -27.28 -3.98
CA LEU A 116 -0.28 -26.15 -4.68
C LEU A 116 -1.67 -26.56 -5.16
N THR A 117 -2.70 -26.01 -4.53
CA THR A 117 -4.09 -26.23 -4.91
C THR A 117 -4.72 -24.88 -5.19
N LEU A 118 -4.75 -24.49 -6.47
CA LEU A 118 -5.49 -23.32 -6.89
C LEU A 118 -7.00 -23.61 -6.82
N ARG A 119 -7.82 -22.56 -6.71
CA ARG A 119 -9.26 -22.69 -6.50
C ARG A 119 -9.89 -23.47 -7.66
N ASP A 120 -10.69 -24.47 -7.33
CA ASP A 120 -11.28 -25.41 -8.29
C ASP A 120 -10.28 -25.96 -9.32
N ARG A 121 -9.04 -26.20 -8.88
CA ARG A 121 -8.02 -26.95 -9.62
C ARG A 121 -7.61 -28.20 -8.83
N PRO A 122 -7.19 -29.27 -9.53
CA PRO A 122 -6.58 -30.39 -8.85
C PRO A 122 -5.31 -29.97 -8.11
N ALA A 123 -5.06 -30.59 -6.97
CA ALA A 123 -3.84 -30.39 -6.21
C ALA A 123 -2.59 -30.82 -7.02
N ILE A 124 -1.56 -29.98 -6.97
CA ILE A 124 -0.23 -30.23 -7.51
C ILE A 124 0.68 -30.46 -6.31
N VAL A 125 1.08 -31.71 -6.08
CA VAL A 125 1.88 -32.10 -4.91
C VAL A 125 3.23 -32.59 -5.38
N PHE A 126 4.30 -32.04 -4.81
CA PHE A 126 5.66 -32.39 -5.18
C PHE A 126 6.59 -32.56 -3.98
N SER A 127 7.69 -33.29 -4.20
CA SER A 127 8.80 -33.41 -3.24
C SER A 127 10.15 -33.44 -3.96
N GLY A 128 11.18 -32.96 -3.26
CA GLY A 128 12.56 -33.00 -3.75
C GLY A 128 12.77 -32.17 -5.02
N LEU A 129 12.13 -31.00 -5.12
CA LEU A 129 12.34 -30.12 -6.26
C LEU A 129 13.74 -29.50 -6.15
N ALA A 130 14.55 -29.65 -7.21
CA ALA A 130 15.87 -29.05 -7.32
C ALA A 130 16.03 -28.40 -8.71
N VAL A 131 16.47 -27.15 -8.71
CA VAL A 131 16.73 -26.35 -9.91
C VAL A 131 18.13 -25.77 -9.80
N SER A 132 18.93 -25.86 -10.84
CA SER A 132 20.26 -25.23 -10.86
C SER A 132 20.67 -24.74 -12.23
N CYS A 133 21.48 -23.70 -12.25
CA CYS A 133 22.12 -23.19 -13.45
C CYS A 133 23.60 -22.90 -13.17
N THR A 134 24.40 -22.95 -14.24
CA THR A 134 25.78 -22.44 -14.25
C THR A 134 25.90 -21.38 -15.36
N PRO A 135 26.79 -20.38 -15.23
CA PRO A 135 26.94 -19.35 -16.25
C PRO A 135 27.28 -19.94 -17.63
N GLY A 136 26.41 -19.71 -18.62
CA GLY A 136 26.50 -20.28 -19.97
C GLY A 136 26.32 -21.80 -20.08
N GLY A 137 25.96 -22.48 -19.00
CA GLY A 137 25.64 -23.90 -19.00
C GLY A 137 24.16 -24.18 -19.25
N THR A 138 23.81 -25.44 -19.49
CA THR A 138 22.42 -25.89 -19.55
C THR A 138 21.87 -26.01 -18.13
N PRO A 139 20.70 -25.42 -17.82
CA PRO A 139 20.08 -25.56 -16.52
C PRO A 139 19.63 -27.02 -16.29
N ALA A 140 19.59 -27.43 -15.02
CA ALA A 140 19.11 -28.74 -14.60
C ALA A 140 17.91 -28.58 -13.67
N VAL A 141 16.85 -29.34 -13.95
CA VAL A 141 15.64 -29.43 -13.12
C VAL A 141 15.37 -30.88 -12.79
N HIS A 142 15.08 -31.14 -11.52
CA HIS A 142 14.74 -32.47 -11.02
C HIS A 142 13.65 -32.38 -9.97
N VAL A 143 12.78 -33.40 -9.92
CA VAL A 143 11.79 -33.58 -8.87
C VAL A 143 11.72 -35.06 -8.48
N ASP A 144 11.79 -35.38 -7.18
CA ASP A 144 11.71 -36.76 -6.69
C ASP A 144 10.31 -37.36 -6.91
N ARG A 145 9.29 -36.52 -6.77
CA ARG A 145 7.88 -36.89 -6.98
C ARG A 145 7.07 -35.67 -7.40
N LEU A 146 6.24 -35.82 -8.42
CA LEU A 146 5.24 -34.83 -8.84
C LEU A 146 3.92 -35.53 -9.17
N THR A 147 2.84 -35.09 -8.52
CA THR A 147 1.48 -35.55 -8.81
C THR A 147 0.58 -34.37 -9.16
N VAL A 148 -0.32 -34.58 -10.12
CA VAL A 148 -1.34 -33.59 -10.52
C VAL A 148 -2.70 -34.28 -10.42
N GLY A 149 -3.54 -33.83 -9.49
CA GLY A 149 -4.84 -34.47 -9.20
C GLY A 149 -4.69 -35.93 -8.75
N GLY A 150 -3.60 -36.24 -8.05
CA GLY A 150 -3.26 -37.60 -7.63
C GLY A 150 -2.63 -38.49 -8.71
N VAL A 151 -2.53 -38.03 -9.96
CA VAL A 151 -1.85 -38.76 -11.04
C VAL A 151 -0.35 -38.45 -11.00
N ASP A 152 0.48 -39.48 -10.85
CA ASP A 152 1.95 -39.37 -10.87
C ASP A 152 2.45 -39.07 -12.29
N VAL A 153 3.17 -37.95 -12.44
CA VAL A 153 3.76 -37.46 -13.70
C VAL A 153 5.27 -37.29 -13.61
N THR A 154 5.89 -37.84 -12.57
CA THR A 154 7.31 -37.60 -12.23
C THR A 154 8.26 -37.96 -13.38
N ALA A 155 8.04 -39.12 -14.00
CA ALA A 155 8.92 -39.61 -15.08
C ALA A 155 8.87 -38.69 -16.30
N ASP A 156 7.68 -38.27 -16.71
CA ASP A 156 7.48 -37.40 -17.88
C ASP A 156 8.06 -36.00 -17.63
N ALA A 157 7.83 -35.46 -16.43
CA ALA A 157 8.34 -34.16 -16.00
C ALA A 157 9.87 -34.09 -15.97
N ASN A 158 10.54 -35.16 -15.50
CA ASN A 158 12.00 -35.23 -15.46
C ASN A 158 12.65 -35.55 -16.81
N ALA A 159 11.91 -36.18 -17.74
CA ALA A 159 12.47 -36.60 -19.03
C ALA A 159 12.68 -35.44 -20.01
N THR A 160 11.86 -34.39 -19.92
CA THR A 160 11.85 -33.29 -20.88
C THR A 160 11.83 -31.94 -20.16
N PRO A 161 12.91 -31.14 -20.16
CA PRO A 161 12.86 -29.75 -19.72
C PRO A 161 11.81 -28.97 -20.53
N GLY A 162 10.97 -28.21 -19.84
CA GLY A 162 9.80 -27.56 -20.43
C GLY A 162 8.59 -28.48 -20.60
N TRP A 163 8.61 -29.69 -20.01
CA TRP A 163 7.45 -30.58 -19.94
C TRP A 163 6.26 -29.82 -19.35
N SER A 164 5.07 -30.17 -19.81
CA SER A 164 3.89 -29.53 -19.30
C SER A 164 2.62 -30.34 -19.42
N ARG A 165 1.64 -29.97 -18.62
CA ARG A 165 0.32 -30.59 -18.62
C ARG A 165 -0.77 -29.57 -18.31
N ASP A 166 -1.77 -29.52 -19.16
CA ASP A 166 -2.99 -28.77 -18.90
C ASP A 166 -3.79 -29.43 -17.77
N LEU A 167 -4.33 -28.61 -16.88
CA LEU A 167 -5.26 -29.02 -15.86
C LEU A 167 -6.66 -29.17 -16.48
N PRO A 168 -7.58 -29.93 -15.84
CA PRO A 168 -8.98 -29.96 -16.25
C PRO A 168 -9.58 -28.55 -16.36
N GLU A 169 -10.54 -28.40 -17.28
CA GLU A 169 -11.27 -27.14 -17.42
C GLU A 169 -11.87 -26.69 -16.09
N SER A 170 -11.90 -25.38 -15.92
CA SER A 170 -12.51 -24.76 -14.77
C SER A 170 -13.04 -23.39 -15.14
N VAL A 171 -13.97 -22.92 -14.31
CA VAL A 171 -14.59 -21.60 -14.44
C VAL A 171 -13.59 -20.44 -14.24
N TYR A 172 -12.40 -20.71 -13.69
CA TYR A 172 -11.33 -19.73 -13.48
C TYR A 172 -10.26 -19.76 -14.59
N GLY A 173 -10.64 -20.12 -15.82
CA GLY A 173 -9.77 -20.12 -17.00
C GLY A 173 -8.90 -21.37 -17.18
N ALA A 174 -8.18 -21.44 -18.30
CA ALA A 174 -7.23 -22.53 -18.53
C ALA A 174 -6.05 -22.43 -17.56
N THR A 175 -5.54 -23.56 -17.09
CA THR A 175 -4.36 -23.62 -16.22
C THR A 175 -3.46 -24.76 -16.64
N ARG A 176 -2.15 -24.55 -16.61
CA ARG A 176 -1.15 -25.52 -17.00
C ARG A 176 -0.02 -25.55 -16.00
N VAL A 177 0.52 -26.75 -15.77
CA VAL A 177 1.76 -26.95 -15.02
C VAL A 177 2.88 -27.13 -16.02
N ILE A 178 4.00 -26.45 -15.81
CA ILE A 178 5.21 -26.52 -16.62
C ILE A 178 6.37 -26.85 -15.70
N VAL A 179 7.26 -27.76 -16.11
CA VAL A 179 8.45 -28.14 -15.35
C VAL A 179 9.69 -27.81 -16.16
N GLY A 180 10.57 -26.97 -15.60
CA GLY A 180 11.80 -26.56 -16.27
C GLY A 180 11.60 -25.61 -17.44
N SER A 181 10.70 -24.62 -17.33
CA SER A 181 10.60 -23.55 -18.32
C SER A 181 11.86 -22.67 -18.25
N THR A 182 12.46 -22.37 -19.41
CA THR A 182 13.64 -21.50 -19.50
C THR A 182 13.38 -20.34 -20.44
N ALA A 183 13.67 -19.12 -20.00
CA ALA A 183 13.65 -17.90 -20.79
C ALA A 183 15.04 -17.26 -20.81
N THR A 184 15.41 -16.66 -21.94
CA THR A 184 16.68 -15.94 -22.11
C THR A 184 16.40 -14.44 -22.22
N GLY A 185 17.05 -13.64 -21.39
CA GLY A 185 16.98 -12.18 -21.44
C GLY A 185 17.84 -11.59 -22.55
N ASP A 186 17.60 -10.31 -22.86
CA ASP A 186 18.35 -9.58 -23.90
C ASP A 186 19.86 -9.45 -23.57
N ASP A 187 20.22 -9.53 -22.30
CA ASP A 187 21.59 -9.56 -21.78
C ASP A 187 22.25 -10.94 -21.86
N GLY A 188 21.54 -11.94 -22.39
CA GLY A 188 21.98 -13.33 -22.49
C GLY A 188 21.91 -14.10 -21.17
N SER A 189 21.36 -13.51 -20.10
CA SER A 189 21.04 -14.26 -18.88
C SER A 189 19.93 -15.28 -19.16
N ALA A 190 19.99 -16.43 -18.49
CA ALA A 190 18.97 -17.47 -18.60
C ALA A 190 18.28 -17.67 -17.26
N THR A 191 16.95 -17.51 -17.24
CA THR A 191 16.10 -17.81 -16.09
C THR A 191 15.40 -19.14 -16.31
N THR A 192 15.51 -20.06 -15.36
CA THR A 192 14.82 -21.35 -15.37
C THR A 192 13.94 -21.49 -14.14
N VAL A 193 12.69 -21.88 -14.35
CA VAL A 193 11.71 -22.16 -13.29
C VAL A 193 11.53 -23.68 -13.15
N GLY A 194 11.60 -24.18 -11.92
CA GLY A 194 11.45 -25.59 -11.60
C GLY A 194 10.04 -26.09 -11.88
N ILE A 195 9.05 -25.53 -11.18
CA ILE A 195 7.63 -25.74 -11.45
C ILE A 195 6.97 -24.38 -11.63
N ASP A 196 6.37 -24.15 -12.79
CA ASP A 196 5.57 -22.97 -13.12
C ASP A 196 4.12 -23.42 -13.26
N VAL A 197 3.22 -22.88 -12.45
CA VAL A 197 1.77 -23.08 -12.58
C VAL A 197 1.22 -21.80 -13.16
N GLU A 198 0.77 -21.84 -14.40
CA GLU A 198 0.29 -20.68 -15.13
C GLU A 198 -1.19 -20.85 -15.48
N ALA A 199 -2.02 -19.93 -15.01
CA ALA A 199 -3.36 -19.73 -15.51
C ALA A 199 -3.37 -18.63 -16.57
N GLU A 200 -4.47 -18.56 -17.32
CA GLU A 200 -4.77 -17.40 -18.15
C GLU A 200 -4.74 -16.12 -17.29
N ALA A 201 -4.00 -15.11 -17.75
CA ALA A 201 -3.89 -13.84 -17.04
C ALA A 201 -5.28 -13.22 -16.83
N GLY A 202 -5.58 -12.75 -15.63
CA GLY A 202 -6.90 -12.22 -15.30
C GLY A 202 -7.98 -13.28 -15.03
N ALA A 203 -7.69 -14.59 -15.15
CA ALA A 203 -8.72 -15.63 -15.02
C ALA A 203 -8.79 -16.27 -13.62
N SER A 204 -7.70 -16.17 -12.84
CA SER A 204 -7.57 -16.76 -11.52
C SER A 204 -6.93 -15.76 -10.56
N GLU A 205 -7.43 -15.73 -9.33
CA GLU A 205 -6.91 -14.98 -8.17
C GLU A 205 -5.39 -15.13 -8.03
N ILE A 206 -4.90 -16.36 -8.18
CA ILE A 206 -3.48 -16.66 -8.42
C ILE A 206 -3.39 -17.12 -9.87
N TRP A 207 -2.84 -16.30 -10.75
CA TRP A 207 -2.61 -16.73 -12.14
C TRP A 207 -1.21 -17.29 -12.34
N ARG A 208 -0.25 -17.04 -11.43
CA ARG A 208 1.07 -17.66 -11.53
C ARG A 208 1.68 -18.05 -10.18
N VAL A 209 2.20 -19.28 -10.12
CA VAL A 209 3.07 -19.77 -9.03
C VAL A 209 4.37 -20.28 -9.62
N ARG A 210 5.50 -19.72 -9.20
CA ARG A 210 6.84 -20.19 -9.56
C ARG A 210 7.52 -20.81 -8.36
N ALA A 211 7.71 -22.12 -8.39
CA ALA A 211 8.47 -22.86 -7.38
C ALA A 211 9.85 -23.25 -7.93
N GLY A 212 10.88 -22.76 -7.26
CA GLY A 212 12.28 -22.79 -7.66
C GLY A 212 12.52 -21.92 -8.89
N SER A 213 13.23 -20.81 -8.74
CA SER A 213 13.72 -20.04 -9.90
C SER A 213 15.22 -19.82 -9.78
N VAL A 214 15.94 -19.96 -10.89
CA VAL A 214 17.37 -19.65 -10.97
C VAL A 214 17.64 -18.81 -12.21
N THR A 215 18.44 -17.76 -12.05
CA THR A 215 18.96 -16.95 -13.16
C THR A 215 20.48 -16.97 -13.12
N CYS A 216 21.10 -17.30 -14.26
CA CYS A 216 22.54 -17.19 -14.43
C CYS A 216 22.86 -16.31 -15.63
N ALA A 217 23.83 -15.41 -15.47
CA ALA A 217 24.33 -14.59 -16.56
C ALA A 217 24.99 -15.41 -17.67
N ALA A 218 25.13 -14.82 -18.86
CA ALA A 218 25.93 -15.38 -19.93
C ALA A 218 27.39 -15.58 -19.47
N ALA A 219 28.07 -16.63 -19.98
CA ALA A 219 29.45 -16.95 -19.61
C ALA A 219 30.44 -15.78 -19.76
N ALA A 220 30.20 -14.87 -20.71
CA ALA A 220 31.07 -13.71 -20.96
C ALA A 220 30.93 -12.58 -19.93
N ALA A 221 29.88 -12.59 -19.10
CA ALA A 221 29.57 -11.51 -18.15
C ALA A 221 30.18 -11.71 -16.76
N VAL A 222 30.72 -12.90 -16.45
CA VAL A 222 31.26 -13.20 -15.11
C VAL A 222 32.73 -12.74 -15.02
N PRO A 223 33.07 -11.77 -14.15
CA PRO A 223 34.45 -11.32 -13.97
C PRO A 223 35.30 -12.43 -13.31
N VAL A 224 36.53 -12.60 -13.81
CA VAL A 224 37.52 -13.50 -13.20
C VAL A 224 37.91 -12.96 -11.83
N PRO A 225 37.88 -13.74 -10.74
CA PRO A 225 38.21 -13.24 -9.41
C PRO A 225 39.65 -12.74 -9.37
N THR A 226 39.84 -11.46 -9.01
CA THR A 226 41.14 -10.90 -8.66
C THR A 226 41.44 -11.23 -7.18
N PRO A 227 42.67 -11.62 -6.83
CA PRO A 227 43.02 -11.93 -5.44
C PRO A 227 42.91 -10.67 -4.57
N SER A 228 42.13 -10.76 -3.49
CA SER A 228 41.91 -9.67 -2.53
C SER A 228 43.18 -9.33 -1.76
N ALA A 229 43.54 -8.05 -1.69
CA ALA A 229 44.62 -7.56 -0.83
C ALA A 229 44.22 -7.63 0.65
N SER A 230 45.20 -7.97 1.50
CA SER A 230 45.06 -8.09 2.96
C SER A 230 44.67 -6.76 3.61
N PRO A 231 43.77 -6.71 4.61
CA PRO A 231 43.36 -5.46 5.24
C PRO A 231 44.50 -4.85 6.09
N THR A 232 44.64 -3.53 6.00
CA THR A 232 45.53 -2.69 6.82
C THR A 232 44.89 -2.41 8.20
N PRO A 233 45.64 -2.41 9.32
CA PRO A 233 45.07 -2.19 10.66
C PRO A 233 44.47 -0.78 10.85
N ALA A 234 43.39 -0.73 11.64
CA ALA A 234 42.63 0.48 11.96
C ALA A 234 43.38 1.46 12.90
N PRO A 235 43.23 2.79 12.74
CA PRO A 235 43.74 3.77 13.68
C PRO A 235 42.85 3.95 14.92
N THR A 236 43.53 4.34 16.00
CA THR A 236 43.12 4.50 17.41
C THR A 236 42.00 5.54 17.63
N PRO A 237 41.06 5.33 18.58
CA PRO A 237 39.99 6.28 18.89
C PRO A 237 40.50 7.56 19.60
N VAL A 238 39.91 8.70 19.23
CA VAL A 238 40.07 10.03 19.87
C VAL A 238 38.99 10.20 20.94
N PRO A 239 39.30 10.81 22.10
CA PRO A 239 38.35 10.94 23.20
C PRO A 239 37.25 11.99 23.00
N ASP A 240 36.19 11.71 23.77
CA ASP A 240 34.82 12.21 23.86
C ASP A 240 34.65 13.71 24.20
N PRO A 241 33.73 14.44 23.53
CA PRO A 241 33.26 15.75 24.00
C PRO A 241 32.06 15.66 24.96
N ASP A 242 32.27 16.33 26.10
CA ASP A 242 31.42 16.75 27.22
C ASP A 242 29.86 16.81 27.02
N PRO A 243 29.05 16.30 27.97
CA PRO A 243 27.59 16.34 27.92
C PRO A 243 26.99 17.75 27.86
N THR A 244 26.05 17.92 26.92
CA THR A 244 25.17 19.09 26.80
C THR A 244 24.03 19.02 27.83
N PRO A 245 23.58 20.13 28.45
CA PRO A 245 22.62 20.11 29.56
C PRO A 245 21.20 19.65 29.18
N ALA A 246 20.52 19.09 30.19
CA ALA A 246 19.18 18.51 30.15
C ALA A 246 18.07 19.46 29.63
N PRO A 247 17.08 18.95 28.86
CA PRO A 247 15.84 19.67 28.59
C PRO A 247 15.06 19.95 29.87
N GLY A 248 14.53 21.16 29.99
CA GLY A 248 13.65 21.56 31.09
C GLY A 248 12.31 20.81 31.11
N PRO A 249 11.55 20.92 32.21
CA PRO A 249 10.32 20.17 32.41
C PRO A 249 9.28 20.48 31.33
N THR A 250 8.75 19.41 30.74
CA THR A 250 7.55 19.40 29.90
C THR A 250 6.38 20.02 30.67
N PRO A 251 5.64 20.98 30.11
CA PRO A 251 4.41 21.47 30.71
C PRO A 251 3.44 20.31 30.95
N ALA A 252 2.82 20.29 32.13
CA ALA A 252 1.74 19.35 32.43
C ALA A 252 0.61 19.49 31.40
N PRO A 253 -0.03 18.39 30.98
CA PRO A 253 -1.18 18.46 30.09
C PRO A 253 -2.29 19.29 30.74
N ASP A 254 -2.81 20.25 29.97
CA ASP A 254 -3.97 21.08 30.31
C ASP A 254 -5.16 20.16 30.67
N PRO A 255 -5.94 20.42 31.74
CA PRO A 255 -7.13 19.63 32.04
C PRO A 255 -8.05 19.52 30.83
N SER A 256 -8.43 18.28 30.52
CA SER A 256 -9.43 17.95 29.50
C SER A 256 -10.71 18.78 29.75
N PRO A 257 -11.21 19.53 28.75
CA PRO A 257 -12.41 20.33 28.92
C PRO A 257 -13.62 19.44 29.24
N ALA A 258 -14.51 19.93 30.11
CA ALA A 258 -15.76 19.26 30.43
C ALA A 258 -16.58 18.99 29.16
N PRO A 259 -17.11 17.77 28.97
CA PRO A 259 -17.83 17.41 27.76
C PRO A 259 -19.11 18.23 27.64
N ALA A 260 -19.32 18.82 26.46
CA ALA A 260 -20.51 19.59 26.17
C ALA A 260 -21.71 18.68 25.88
N PRO A 261 -22.92 19.02 26.35
CA PRO A 261 -24.15 18.36 25.93
C PRO A 261 -24.31 18.53 24.41
N GLY A 262 -24.43 17.41 23.67
CA GLY A 262 -24.57 17.42 22.21
C GLY A 262 -23.67 16.45 21.43
N ARG A 263 -22.84 15.63 22.11
CA ARG A 263 -22.11 14.54 21.45
C ARG A 263 -23.08 13.47 20.95
N VAL A 264 -22.95 13.12 19.69
CA VAL A 264 -23.73 12.07 19.01
C VAL A 264 -22.75 11.11 18.36
N ALA A 265 -22.94 9.82 18.55
CA ALA A 265 -22.13 8.78 17.93
C ALA A 265 -23.01 7.76 17.20
N THR A 266 -22.57 7.31 16.03
CA THR A 266 -23.26 6.31 15.21
C THR A 266 -22.29 5.28 14.66
N GLY A 267 -22.72 4.01 14.62
CA GLY A 267 -21.89 2.90 14.18
C GLY A 267 -21.70 2.84 12.66
N VAL A 268 -22.76 2.59 11.91
CA VAL A 268 -22.73 2.39 10.45
C VAL A 268 -23.74 3.31 9.79
N THR A 269 -23.28 4.04 8.77
CA THR A 269 -24.14 4.77 7.84
C THR A 269 -23.79 4.36 6.41
N VAL A 270 -24.80 4.03 5.62
CA VAL A 270 -24.67 3.73 4.19
C VAL A 270 -25.64 4.63 3.44
N THR A 271 -25.13 5.40 2.48
CA THR A 271 -25.92 6.34 1.68
C THR A 271 -25.86 5.93 0.21
N ALA A 272 -27.00 5.54 -0.35
CA ALA A 272 -27.13 5.18 -1.75
C ALA A 272 -26.82 6.37 -2.69
N PRO A 273 -26.52 6.11 -3.98
CA PRO A 273 -26.22 7.18 -4.95
C PRO A 273 -27.31 8.25 -5.12
N ASP A 274 -28.57 7.91 -4.82
CA ASP A 274 -29.69 8.86 -4.87
C ASP A 274 -29.81 9.73 -3.60
N GLY A 275 -28.92 9.53 -2.62
CA GLY A 275 -28.88 10.22 -1.34
C GLY A 275 -29.68 9.55 -0.23
N THR A 276 -30.34 8.42 -0.50
CA THR A 276 -31.12 7.68 0.50
C THR A 276 -30.19 6.98 1.49
N ARG A 277 -30.45 7.11 2.79
CA ARG A 277 -29.71 6.37 3.82
C ARG A 277 -30.30 4.98 4.00
N VAL A 278 -29.67 3.98 3.39
CA VAL A 278 -30.14 2.60 3.43
C VAL A 278 -29.80 1.93 4.76
N ILE A 279 -28.73 2.38 5.43
CA ILE A 279 -28.47 2.18 6.86
C ILE A 279 -28.23 3.58 7.46
N ASP A 280 -29.08 4.02 8.38
CA ASP A 280 -29.03 5.39 8.92
C ASP A 280 -28.45 5.43 10.34
N GLY A 281 -27.12 5.48 10.43
CA GLY A 281 -26.41 5.76 11.67
C GLY A 281 -26.68 4.78 12.81
N GLN A 282 -26.69 3.48 12.54
CA GLN A 282 -27.03 2.44 13.52
C GLN A 282 -25.80 1.66 14.01
N PRO A 283 -25.73 1.26 15.30
CA PRO A 283 -26.53 1.79 16.41
C PRO A 283 -26.14 3.24 16.72
N ARG A 284 -27.03 3.98 17.38
CA ARG A 284 -26.87 5.41 17.71
C ARG A 284 -26.81 5.61 19.21
N VAL A 285 -25.89 6.47 19.66
CA VAL A 285 -25.78 6.97 21.03
C VAL A 285 -25.85 8.49 21.01
N ASP A 286 -26.75 9.04 21.83
CA ASP A 286 -26.86 10.47 22.08
C ASP A 286 -26.47 10.77 23.54
N GLY A 287 -25.43 11.59 23.74
CA GLY A 287 -24.93 11.98 25.05
C GLY A 287 -23.81 11.09 25.61
N LEU A 288 -23.52 11.28 26.90
CA LEU A 288 -22.43 10.63 27.63
C LEU A 288 -22.95 9.49 28.49
N ASP A 289 -22.04 8.58 28.85
CA ASP A 289 -22.32 7.41 29.71
C ASP A 289 -23.45 6.54 29.14
N ARG A 290 -23.33 6.24 27.85
CA ARG A 290 -24.32 5.50 27.06
C ARG A 290 -23.64 4.55 26.09
N SER A 291 -24.25 3.40 25.88
CA SER A 291 -23.85 2.44 24.87
C SER A 291 -25.05 1.90 24.11
N ALA A 292 -24.81 1.45 22.88
CA ALA A 292 -25.78 0.79 22.03
C ALA A 292 -25.07 -0.24 21.15
N THR A 293 -25.72 -1.38 20.92
CA THR A 293 -25.18 -2.48 20.11
C THR A 293 -26.19 -2.92 19.06
N ALA A 294 -25.69 -3.49 17.97
CA ALA A 294 -26.47 -4.18 16.96
C ALA A 294 -25.69 -5.42 16.50
N ASP A 295 -26.28 -6.60 16.71
CA ASP A 295 -25.65 -7.87 16.31
C ASP A 295 -25.59 -7.99 14.78
N SER A 296 -26.60 -7.46 14.09
CA SER A 296 -26.69 -7.42 12.63
C SER A 296 -27.44 -6.19 12.18
N LEU A 297 -26.94 -5.56 11.11
CA LEU A 297 -27.58 -4.47 10.38
C LEU A 297 -27.68 -4.88 8.91
N THR A 298 -28.81 -4.59 8.28
CA THR A 298 -29.08 -4.87 6.85
C THR A 298 -29.63 -3.61 6.20
N ALA A 299 -29.31 -3.39 4.92
CA ALA A 299 -29.88 -2.29 4.16
C ALA A 299 -31.42 -2.36 4.09
N SER A 300 -32.07 -1.20 4.26
CA SER A 300 -33.53 -1.07 4.31
C SER A 300 -34.22 -1.23 2.95
N ASP A 301 -33.49 -1.09 1.86
CA ASP A 301 -33.97 -1.28 0.48
C ASP A 301 -33.69 -2.70 -0.07
N GLY A 302 -33.11 -3.58 0.75
CA GLY A 302 -32.79 -4.96 0.38
C GLY A 302 -31.50 -5.12 -0.44
N SER A 303 -30.69 -4.07 -0.54
CA SER A 303 -29.35 -4.13 -1.11
C SER A 303 -28.40 -4.98 -0.23
N PRO A 304 -27.30 -5.52 -0.79
CA PRO A 304 -26.49 -6.55 -0.12
C PRO A 304 -25.62 -6.04 1.04
N GLU A 305 -25.76 -4.77 1.44
CA GLU A 305 -24.99 -4.13 2.49
C GLU A 305 -25.39 -4.67 3.86
N HIS A 306 -24.39 -5.20 4.57
CA HIS A 306 -24.57 -5.83 5.85
C HIS A 306 -23.44 -5.46 6.82
N ALA A 307 -23.78 -5.33 8.10
CA ALA A 307 -22.80 -5.20 9.17
C ALA A 307 -23.13 -6.15 10.32
N ALA A 308 -22.11 -6.62 11.02
CA ALA A 308 -22.26 -7.48 12.19
C ALA A 308 -21.45 -6.98 13.39
N SER A 309 -21.96 -7.29 14.59
CA SER A 309 -21.30 -7.03 15.87
C SER A 309 -20.87 -5.57 16.02
N VAL A 310 -21.81 -4.65 15.78
CA VAL A 310 -21.57 -3.22 15.88
C VAL A 310 -21.86 -2.75 17.30
N HIS A 311 -20.93 -2.02 17.90
CA HIS A 311 -21.13 -1.40 19.20
C HIS A 311 -20.64 0.05 19.18
N VAL A 312 -21.37 0.92 19.88
CA VAL A 312 -21.03 2.31 20.09
C VAL A 312 -21.15 2.57 21.58
N GLU A 313 -20.11 3.11 22.19
CA GLU A 313 -20.09 3.51 23.59
C GLU A 313 -19.51 4.92 23.69
N THR A 314 -20.15 5.79 24.45
CA THR A 314 -19.59 7.08 24.84
C THR A 314 -19.50 7.12 26.36
N GLY A 315 -18.29 7.17 26.88
CA GLY A 315 -17.99 7.24 28.30
C GLY A 315 -18.38 8.58 28.92
N ALA A 316 -18.40 8.62 30.26
CA ALA A 316 -18.69 9.83 31.02
C ALA A 316 -17.66 10.95 30.81
N ASP A 317 -16.43 10.60 30.43
CA ASP A 317 -15.35 11.53 30.09
C ASP A 317 -15.49 12.12 28.67
N GLY A 318 -16.43 11.61 27.87
CA GLY A 318 -16.64 11.99 26.48
C GLY A 318 -15.77 11.23 25.48
N THR A 319 -15.03 10.21 25.92
CA THR A 319 -14.35 9.28 25.00
C THR A 319 -15.40 8.38 24.36
N THR A 320 -15.41 8.29 23.03
CA THR A 320 -16.31 7.40 22.29
C THR A 320 -15.53 6.26 21.68
N THR A 321 -15.96 5.03 21.93
CA THR A 321 -15.47 3.83 21.26
C THR A 321 -16.53 3.31 20.31
N VAL A 322 -16.15 3.04 19.07
CA VAL A 322 -17.01 2.38 18.08
C VAL A 322 -16.29 1.14 17.60
N GLY A 323 -16.94 -0.02 17.64
CA GLY A 323 -16.43 -1.20 16.98
C GLY A 323 -17.41 -1.78 15.98
N VAL A 324 -16.85 -2.33 14.90
CA VAL A 324 -17.56 -3.01 13.83
C VAL A 324 -16.85 -4.34 13.61
N GLY A 325 -17.51 -5.45 13.95
CA GLY A 325 -16.94 -6.78 13.75
C GLY A 325 -16.75 -7.10 12.27
N SER A 326 -17.77 -6.85 11.46
CA SER A 326 -17.68 -6.88 9.99
C SER A 326 -18.62 -5.87 9.36
N PHE A 327 -18.22 -5.34 8.20
CA PHE A 327 -19.05 -4.61 7.26
C PHE A 327 -18.76 -5.12 5.86
N GLU A 328 -19.78 -5.37 5.05
CA GLU A 328 -19.66 -5.84 3.68
C GLU A 328 -20.64 -5.09 2.77
N GLN A 329 -20.12 -4.54 1.68
CA GLN A 329 -20.86 -4.01 0.55
C GLN A 329 -20.40 -4.77 -0.70
N LEU A 330 -21.28 -5.62 -1.24
CA LEU A 330 -20.94 -6.56 -2.32
C LEU A 330 -21.86 -6.34 -3.55
N PRO A 331 -21.64 -5.28 -4.35
CA PRO A 331 -22.43 -5.04 -5.55
C PRO A 331 -22.43 -6.25 -6.48
N GLY A 332 -23.62 -6.65 -6.95
CA GLY A 332 -23.81 -7.83 -7.79
C GLY A 332 -24.15 -9.11 -7.00
N SER A 333 -23.92 -9.17 -5.69
CA SER A 333 -24.34 -10.31 -4.86
C SER A 333 -25.88 -10.37 -4.76
N PRO A 334 -26.49 -11.58 -4.72
CA PRO A 334 -25.88 -12.91 -4.84
C PRO A 334 -25.74 -13.39 -6.30
N ALA A 335 -26.10 -12.58 -7.29
CA ALA A 335 -26.10 -12.97 -8.70
C ALA A 335 -24.68 -13.12 -9.28
N ASP A 336 -23.71 -12.35 -8.79
CA ASP A 336 -22.29 -12.49 -9.08
C ASP A 336 -21.61 -13.25 -7.93
N PRO A 337 -21.25 -14.53 -8.11
CA PRO A 337 -20.59 -15.34 -7.08
C PRO A 337 -19.17 -14.85 -6.77
N LEU A 338 -18.63 -13.89 -7.56
CA LEU A 338 -17.35 -13.25 -7.31
C LEU A 338 -17.49 -11.83 -6.78
N ALA A 339 -18.71 -11.37 -6.46
CA ALA A 339 -18.97 -10.01 -5.99
C ALA A 339 -18.01 -9.59 -4.87
N GLU A 340 -17.67 -10.50 -3.96
CA GLU A 340 -16.75 -10.26 -2.84
C GLU A 340 -15.29 -9.96 -3.25
N TYR A 341 -14.89 -10.35 -4.46
CA TYR A 341 -13.55 -10.15 -5.00
C TYR A 341 -13.52 -9.10 -6.13
N ARG A 342 -14.69 -8.60 -6.55
CA ARG A 342 -14.74 -7.54 -7.55
C ARG A 342 -14.18 -6.25 -6.97
N TRP A 343 -13.65 -5.43 -7.86
CA TRP A 343 -13.30 -4.04 -7.61
C TRP A 343 -14.38 -3.23 -6.87
N THR A 344 -15.65 -3.58 -7.10
CA THR A 344 -16.82 -2.91 -6.54
C THR A 344 -17.10 -3.29 -5.08
N ALA A 345 -16.43 -4.31 -4.53
CA ALA A 345 -16.59 -4.69 -3.13
C ALA A 345 -15.88 -3.72 -2.18
N PHE A 346 -16.55 -3.42 -1.08
CA PHE A 346 -15.95 -2.74 0.07
C PHE A 346 -16.23 -3.54 1.34
N ARG A 347 -15.19 -3.91 2.09
CA ARG A 347 -15.31 -4.73 3.29
C ARG A 347 -14.39 -4.22 4.39
N VAL A 348 -14.86 -4.29 5.63
CA VAL A 348 -14.09 -3.90 6.82
C VAL A 348 -14.30 -4.94 7.91
N TYR A 349 -13.22 -5.42 8.53
CA TYR A 349 -13.25 -6.44 9.57
C TYR A 349 -12.50 -6.00 10.83
N GLY A 350 -13.13 -6.22 11.99
CA GLY A 350 -12.52 -6.03 13.30
C GLY A 350 -12.11 -4.59 13.61
N LEU A 351 -12.82 -3.61 13.07
CA LEU A 351 -12.56 -2.18 13.34
C LEU A 351 -12.88 -1.87 14.81
N THR A 352 -11.95 -1.18 15.47
CA THR A 352 -12.15 -0.48 16.74
C THR A 352 -11.64 0.95 16.60
N ALA A 353 -12.51 1.93 16.75
CA ALA A 353 -12.20 3.34 16.69
C ALA A 353 -12.39 4.00 18.05
N THR A 354 -11.41 4.78 18.50
CA THR A 354 -11.50 5.57 19.73
C THR A 354 -11.42 7.05 19.40
N ILE A 355 -12.46 7.80 19.73
CA ILE A 355 -12.60 9.24 19.47
C ILE A 355 -12.62 9.98 20.80
N MET A 356 -11.54 10.70 21.08
CA MET A 356 -11.36 11.51 22.27
C MET A 356 -12.36 12.68 22.34
N PRO A 357 -12.57 13.29 23.52
CA PRO A 357 -13.40 14.49 23.66
C PRO A 357 -13.02 15.64 22.71
N SER A 358 -11.72 15.79 22.42
CA SER A 358 -11.15 16.76 21.48
C SER A 358 -11.41 16.46 20.00
N GLY A 359 -11.98 15.29 19.70
CA GLY A 359 -12.15 14.76 18.34
C GLY A 359 -10.89 14.15 17.74
N ALA A 360 -9.81 13.98 18.50
CA ALA A 360 -8.70 13.13 18.07
C ALA A 360 -9.19 11.68 17.96
N VAL A 361 -8.78 10.98 16.90
CA VAL A 361 -9.24 9.62 16.57
C VAL A 361 -8.06 8.68 16.41
N SER A 362 -8.19 7.48 16.96
CA SER A 362 -7.37 6.31 16.61
C SER A 362 -8.26 5.24 16.00
N THR A 363 -7.75 4.55 14.99
CA THR A 363 -8.41 3.38 14.38
C THR A 363 -7.48 2.20 14.47
N GLU A 364 -8.01 1.07 14.95
CA GLU A 364 -7.31 -0.19 15.12
C GLU A 364 -8.13 -1.30 14.49
N PHE A 365 -7.43 -2.34 14.02
CA PHE A 365 -8.04 -3.50 13.40
C PHE A 365 -7.52 -4.78 14.06
N ALA A 366 -8.40 -5.77 14.21
CA ALA A 366 -8.04 -7.05 14.82
C ALA A 366 -6.93 -7.79 14.03
N ASP A 367 -6.95 -7.70 12.71
CA ASP A 367 -5.90 -8.17 11.81
C ASP A 367 -5.65 -7.14 10.69
N PRO A 368 -4.66 -6.25 10.85
CA PRO A 368 -4.40 -5.17 9.88
C PRO A 368 -4.09 -5.67 8.46
N GLY A 369 -3.53 -6.88 8.32
CA GLY A 369 -3.21 -7.46 7.00
C GLY A 369 -4.43 -7.91 6.21
N SER A 370 -5.60 -8.00 6.85
CA SER A 370 -6.87 -8.41 6.23
C SER A 370 -8.04 -7.63 6.82
N ALA A 371 -7.82 -6.33 7.07
CA ALA A 371 -8.76 -5.46 7.75
C ALA A 371 -9.73 -4.76 6.80
N VAL A 372 -9.21 -4.14 5.74
CA VAL A 372 -10.02 -3.34 4.80
C VAL A 372 -9.76 -3.82 3.38
N PHE A 373 -10.82 -4.28 2.73
CA PHE A 373 -10.80 -4.68 1.33
C PHE A 373 -11.55 -3.64 0.49
N VAL A 374 -10.90 -3.16 -0.55
CA VAL A 374 -11.47 -2.26 -1.55
C VAL A 374 -10.69 -2.47 -2.83
N ASP A 375 -11.25 -2.17 -4.00
CA ASP A 375 -10.44 -2.12 -5.22
C ASP A 375 -9.87 -3.51 -5.62
N GLY A 376 -10.53 -4.58 -5.19
CA GLY A 376 -10.02 -5.95 -5.40
C GLY A 376 -8.89 -6.39 -4.47
N ARG A 377 -8.46 -5.54 -3.51
CA ARG A 377 -7.29 -5.79 -2.66
C ARG A 377 -7.47 -5.41 -1.20
N TRP A 378 -6.65 -6.00 -0.34
CA TRP A 378 -6.48 -5.55 1.04
C TRP A 378 -5.55 -4.34 1.06
N ILE A 379 -5.97 -3.27 1.73
CA ILE A 379 -5.24 -1.99 1.73
C ILE A 379 -4.50 -1.76 3.05
N ASP A 380 -3.42 -0.99 2.98
CA ASP A 380 -2.67 -0.55 4.16
C ASP A 380 -3.51 0.45 4.98
N THR A 381 -3.93 0.01 6.17
CA THR A 381 -4.75 0.78 7.10
C THR A 381 -3.93 1.76 7.96
N THR A 382 -2.61 1.86 7.77
CA THR A 382 -1.75 2.81 8.48
C THR A 382 -1.69 4.18 7.80
N THR A 383 -2.31 4.30 6.61
CA THR A 383 -2.39 5.56 5.86
C THR A 383 -3.65 6.36 6.25
N ASP A 384 -3.59 7.68 6.12
CA ASP A 384 -4.76 8.54 6.37
C ASP A 384 -5.80 8.47 5.23
N LEU A 385 -5.34 8.21 4.00
CA LEU A 385 -6.17 8.19 2.81
C LEU A 385 -5.61 7.20 1.80
N TYR A 386 -6.47 6.27 1.40
CA TYR A 386 -6.27 5.41 0.25
C TYR A 386 -7.06 5.94 -0.94
N THR A 387 -6.46 5.89 -2.14
CA THR A 387 -7.12 6.21 -3.42
C THR A 387 -6.92 5.05 -4.39
N GLY A 388 -8.02 4.44 -4.82
CA GLY A 388 -8.04 3.46 -5.91
C GLY A 388 -8.21 4.18 -7.24
N VAL A 389 -7.44 3.77 -8.25
CA VAL A 389 -7.41 4.39 -9.59
C VAL A 389 -7.71 3.34 -10.67
N ASP A 390 -8.31 3.74 -11.78
CA ASP A 390 -8.50 2.84 -12.91
C ASP A 390 -7.21 2.60 -13.72
N GLU A 391 -7.33 1.78 -14.76
CA GLU A 391 -6.27 1.47 -15.72
C GLU A 391 -5.65 2.72 -16.39
N GLN A 392 -6.38 3.83 -16.44
CA GLN A 392 -5.93 5.09 -17.00
C GLN A 392 -5.36 6.04 -15.93
N GLY A 393 -5.33 5.60 -14.67
CA GLY A 393 -4.85 6.36 -13.51
C GLY A 393 -5.85 7.37 -12.95
N ALA A 394 -7.12 7.32 -13.35
CA ALA A 394 -8.15 8.21 -12.83
C ALA A 394 -8.70 7.68 -11.49
N PRO A 395 -8.83 8.52 -10.44
CA PRO A 395 -9.41 8.11 -9.17
C PRO A 395 -10.84 7.59 -9.30
N ARG A 396 -11.10 6.42 -8.74
CA ARG A 396 -12.42 5.78 -8.71
C ARG A 396 -13.00 5.61 -7.32
N VAL A 397 -12.16 5.35 -6.33
CA VAL A 397 -12.61 5.15 -4.94
C VAL A 397 -11.65 5.81 -3.98
N THR A 398 -12.15 6.20 -2.80
CA THR A 398 -11.30 6.62 -1.69
C THR A 398 -11.73 5.94 -0.41
N VAL A 399 -10.76 5.62 0.45
CA VAL A 399 -11.00 5.21 1.83
C VAL A 399 -10.19 6.12 2.74
N ALA A 400 -10.88 7.00 3.48
CA ALA A 400 -10.25 7.89 4.44
C ALA A 400 -10.35 7.30 5.86
N PHE A 401 -9.24 7.32 6.59
CA PHE A 401 -9.15 6.90 7.98
C PHE A 401 -9.09 8.13 8.88
N GLY A 402 -10.00 8.21 9.85
CA GLY A 402 -10.04 9.31 10.82
C GLY A 402 -10.35 10.69 10.20
N GLU A 403 -11.21 10.74 9.19
CA GLU A 403 -11.60 11.99 8.53
C GLU A 403 -12.28 12.98 9.50
N ARG A 404 -11.99 14.27 9.36
CA ARG A 404 -12.53 15.34 10.21
C ARG A 404 -13.10 16.48 9.37
N GLU A 405 -14.37 16.78 9.55
CA GLU A 405 -15.07 17.89 8.90
C GLU A 405 -15.51 18.91 9.96
N THR A 406 -15.07 20.16 9.84
CA THR A 406 -15.47 21.25 10.77
C THR A 406 -16.57 22.09 10.14
N ALA A 407 -17.72 22.16 10.79
CA ALA A 407 -18.83 23.01 10.40
C ALA A 407 -18.58 24.48 10.82
N ALA A 408 -19.32 25.40 10.20
CA ALA A 408 -19.18 26.84 10.46
C ALA A 408 -19.50 27.27 11.90
N ASP A 409 -20.28 26.45 12.62
CA ASP A 409 -20.61 26.65 14.03
C ASP A 409 -19.52 26.10 15.00
N GLY A 410 -18.44 25.52 14.46
CA GLY A 410 -17.34 24.92 15.22
C GLY A 410 -17.57 23.47 15.63
N THR A 411 -18.69 22.86 15.24
CA THR A 411 -18.93 21.42 15.40
C THR A 411 -17.96 20.64 14.51
N VAL A 412 -17.39 19.56 15.03
CA VAL A 412 -16.49 18.68 14.27
C VAL A 412 -17.15 17.33 14.09
N THR A 413 -17.37 16.90 12.86
CA THR A 413 -17.76 15.52 12.54
C THR A 413 -16.50 14.72 12.29
N VAL A 414 -16.31 13.64 13.05
CA VAL A 414 -15.20 12.70 12.91
C VAL A 414 -15.75 11.40 12.36
N THR A 415 -15.15 10.85 11.31
CA THR A 415 -15.53 9.54 10.75
C THR A 415 -14.31 8.61 10.79
N ALA A 416 -14.46 7.45 11.42
CA ALA A 416 -13.34 6.51 11.59
C ALA A 416 -12.89 5.90 10.26
N VAL A 417 -13.83 5.40 9.46
CA VAL A 417 -13.57 4.92 8.10
C VAL A 417 -14.64 5.47 7.16
N HIS A 418 -14.22 6.12 6.08
CA HIS A 418 -15.11 6.69 5.07
C HIS A 418 -14.75 6.19 3.69
N TYR A 419 -15.57 5.30 3.14
CA TYR A 419 -15.46 4.85 1.75
C TYR A 419 -16.35 5.70 0.84
N ARG A 420 -15.78 6.18 -0.26
CA ARG A 420 -16.49 6.90 -1.31
C ARG A 420 -16.23 6.25 -2.66
N ASP A 421 -17.29 5.96 -3.40
CA ASP A 421 -17.23 5.68 -4.82
C ASP A 421 -17.32 6.99 -5.62
N LEU A 422 -16.22 7.36 -6.27
CA LEU A 422 -16.12 8.57 -7.09
C LEU A 422 -16.84 8.43 -8.44
N THR A 423 -17.29 7.22 -8.79
CA THR A 423 -18.10 7.01 -10.00
C THR A 423 -19.59 7.26 -9.78
N GLY A 424 -20.03 7.29 -8.52
CA GLY A 424 -21.43 7.46 -8.14
C GLY A 424 -22.32 6.26 -8.49
N ALA A 425 -21.72 5.09 -8.72
CA ALA A 425 -22.44 3.86 -9.02
C ALA A 425 -22.83 3.08 -7.75
N HIS A 426 -22.06 3.26 -6.67
CA HIS A 426 -22.20 2.50 -5.44
C HIS A 426 -22.38 3.41 -4.21
N PRO A 427 -22.97 2.88 -3.12
CA PRO A 427 -23.19 3.67 -1.91
C PRO A 427 -21.90 4.20 -1.26
N ASP A 428 -22.04 5.37 -0.64
CA ASP A 428 -21.10 5.97 0.31
C ASP A 428 -21.23 5.28 1.66
N VAL A 429 -20.10 4.94 2.30
CA VAL A 429 -20.09 4.22 3.58
C VAL A 429 -19.28 4.97 4.62
N ARG A 430 -19.90 5.20 5.79
CA ARG A 430 -19.25 5.79 6.97
C ARG A 430 -19.37 4.84 8.14
N LEU A 431 -18.23 4.41 8.67
CA LEU A 431 -18.12 3.61 9.88
C LEU A 431 -17.56 4.48 11.01
N GLY A 432 -18.22 4.45 12.17
CA GLY A 432 -17.86 5.20 13.36
C GLY A 432 -17.88 6.72 13.14
N THR A 433 -19.07 7.30 13.07
CA THR A 433 -19.22 8.76 12.97
C THR A 433 -19.55 9.35 14.34
N VAL A 434 -18.80 10.38 14.74
CA VAL A 434 -18.99 11.11 15.99
C VAL A 434 -19.07 12.60 15.71
N VAL A 435 -20.19 13.21 16.11
CA VAL A 435 -20.37 14.65 16.12
C VAL A 435 -19.86 15.19 17.45
N VAL A 436 -18.76 15.93 17.39
CA VAL A 436 -18.11 16.58 18.52
C VAL A 436 -18.59 18.04 18.58
N PRO A 437 -19.33 18.44 19.64
CA PRO A 437 -19.79 19.82 19.78
C PRO A 437 -18.62 20.81 19.89
N PRO A 438 -18.81 22.08 19.49
CA PRO A 438 -17.79 23.10 19.62
C PRO A 438 -17.36 23.22 21.08
N ALA A 439 -16.06 23.41 21.31
CA ALA A 439 -15.54 23.63 22.66
C ALA A 439 -16.29 24.84 23.30
N PRO A 440 -16.76 24.72 24.56
CA PRO A 440 -17.43 25.83 25.23
C PRO A 440 -16.52 27.06 25.21
N GLY A 441 -17.03 28.14 24.60
CA GLY A 441 -16.21 29.14 23.94
C GLY A 441 -15.24 29.92 24.83
N ARG A 442 -14.04 30.16 24.28
CA ARG A 442 -13.44 31.50 24.35
C ARG A 442 -14.19 32.35 23.33
N SER A 443 -15.05 33.25 23.82
CA SER A 443 -15.80 34.17 22.98
C SER A 443 -14.86 34.98 22.09
N TRP A 444 -14.99 34.85 20.77
CA TRP A 444 -14.43 35.85 19.85
C TRP A 444 -15.25 37.13 20.00
N ALA A 445 -14.68 38.09 20.72
CA ALA A 445 -15.16 39.45 20.74
C ALA A 445 -15.18 39.94 19.28
N ARG A 446 -16.38 40.17 18.78
CA ARG A 446 -16.65 40.83 17.50
C ARG A 446 -15.96 42.19 17.55
N THR A 447 -14.82 42.33 16.87
CA THR A 447 -14.09 43.59 16.75
C THR A 447 -14.97 44.58 16.00
N ALA A 448 -15.74 45.38 16.75
CA ALA A 448 -16.34 46.59 16.20
C ALA A 448 -15.19 47.51 15.77
N SER A 449 -15.12 47.80 14.48
CA SER A 449 -14.15 48.73 13.90
C SER A 449 -14.36 50.13 14.49
N ALA A 450 -13.54 50.51 15.46
CA ALA A 450 -13.35 51.91 15.80
C ALA A 450 -12.29 52.50 14.85
N SER A 451 -12.75 53.24 13.85
CA SER A 451 -11.92 54.04 12.95
C SER A 451 -11.14 55.10 13.76
N PRO A 452 -9.82 55.29 13.57
CA PRO A 452 -9.08 56.33 14.26
C PRO A 452 -9.20 57.65 13.49
N ARG A 453 -9.65 58.72 14.17
CA ARG A 453 -9.36 60.09 13.75
C ARG A 453 -8.23 60.65 14.64
N PRO A 454 -7.16 61.23 14.07
CA PRO A 454 -6.09 61.83 14.84
C PRO A 454 -6.40 63.30 15.16
N THR A 455 -5.94 63.83 16.29
CA THR A 455 -5.01 64.99 16.36
C THR A 455 -4.88 65.59 17.78
N ALA A 456 -3.61 65.91 18.07
CA ALA A 456 -3.11 67.10 18.77
C ALA A 456 -3.30 67.29 20.29
N ARG A 457 -2.12 67.28 20.96
CA ARG A 457 -1.72 68.07 22.13
C ARG A 457 -2.38 69.46 22.20
N CYS A 458 -2.83 69.88 23.39
CA CYS A 458 -2.13 70.90 24.20
C CYS A 458 -2.83 71.12 25.56
N SER A 459 -2.02 71.41 26.56
CA SER A 459 -2.39 71.68 27.95
C SER A 459 -2.89 73.12 28.17
N SER A 460 -3.81 73.25 29.15
CA SER A 460 -3.89 74.30 30.19
C SER A 460 -5.10 75.24 30.24
N ARG A 461 -5.55 75.40 31.50
CA ARG A 461 -6.22 76.53 32.16
C ARG A 461 -7.72 76.83 31.96
N ARG A 462 -8.42 76.66 33.10
CA ARG A 462 -9.41 77.56 33.76
C ARG A 462 -10.48 78.22 32.88
N SER A 463 -11.75 77.93 33.18
CA SER A 463 -12.64 78.82 33.98
C SER A 463 -14.10 78.34 33.93
N ARG A 464 -14.72 78.20 35.11
CA ARG A 464 -16.20 78.27 35.31
C ARG A 464 -16.63 79.74 35.13
N PRO A 465 -17.91 80.09 34.78
CA PRO A 465 -19.11 79.64 35.49
C PRO A 465 -20.43 79.46 34.69
N ARG A 466 -21.38 78.80 35.38
CA ARG A 466 -22.86 78.80 35.26
C ARG A 466 -23.47 80.23 35.22
N PRO A 467 -24.82 80.45 35.20
CA PRO A 467 -25.98 79.68 34.68
C PRO A 467 -27.09 80.59 34.05
N SER A 468 -28.10 80.04 33.37
CA SER A 468 -29.51 80.56 33.37
C SER A 468 -30.41 79.67 32.50
N ARG A 469 -31.45 79.04 33.07
CA ARG A 469 -32.89 79.42 32.99
C ARG A 469 -33.38 79.53 31.52
N HIS A 470 -34.46 78.91 31.05
CA HIS A 470 -35.79 78.80 31.65
C HIS A 470 -36.67 77.86 30.78
N ARG A 471 -37.52 77.07 31.47
CA ARG A 471 -38.97 76.92 31.22
C ARG A 471 -39.49 76.18 29.96
N MET A 472 -39.98 74.96 30.24
CA MET A 472 -41.28 74.38 29.85
C MET A 472 -42.05 75.02 28.69
N ARG A 473 -42.39 74.17 27.70
CA ARG A 473 -43.78 73.97 27.28
C ARG A 473 -43.99 72.54 26.78
N ARG A 474 -44.88 71.82 27.47
CA ARG A 474 -45.58 70.63 26.97
C ARG A 474 -46.60 71.06 25.92
N ARG A 475 -46.73 70.29 24.83
CA ARG A 475 -48.00 69.67 24.37
C ARG A 475 -47.72 68.83 23.10
N THR A 476 -48.08 67.56 23.19
CA THR A 476 -48.30 66.52 22.15
C THR A 476 -49.44 66.91 21.18
N PRO A 477 -49.72 66.14 20.11
CA PRO A 477 -49.19 64.84 19.69
C PRO A 477 -48.06 64.89 18.66
#